data_AF-A0A838R0R7-F1
#
_entry.id   AF-A0A838R0R7-F1
#
_cell.length_a   1.000
_cell.length_b   1.000
_cell.length_c   1.000
_cell.angle_alpha   90.00
_cell.angle_beta   90.00
_cell.angle_gamma   90.00
#
_symmetry.space_group_name_H-M   'P 1'
#
loop_
_entity.id
_entity.type
_entity.pdbx_description
1 polymer ?
#
loop_
_entity_poly.entity_id
_entity_poly.type
_entity_poly.pdbx_seq_one_letter_code
_entity_poly.pdbx_strand_id
1 'polypeptide(L)' 'MLIRTGDTVAVIAGADKGKQSRVISVSRETGKALVENVARVYK' A
#
# COMPACT_ATOMS: atom_id res chain seq x y z
N MET A 1 10.16 1.82 -9.90
CA MET A 1 8.84 1.69 -9.22
C MET A 1 7.91 2.74 -9.79
N LEU A 2 6.72 2.35 -10.27
CA LEU A 2 5.78 3.24 -10.97
C LEU A 2 4.82 4.00 -10.03
N ILE A 3 4.79 3.62 -8.75
CA ILE A 3 3.89 4.16 -7.74
C ILE A 3 4.58 5.30 -6.97
N ARG A 4 3.89 6.42 -6.77
CA ARG A 4 4.40 7.57 -5.99
C ARG A 4 3.60 7.77 -4.71
N THR A 5 4.20 8.48 -3.76
CA THR A 5 3.51 8.93 -2.56
C THR A 5 2.32 9.80 -2.96
N GLY A 6 1.15 9.48 -2.44
CA GLY A 6 -0.08 10.19 -2.73
C GLY A 6 -0.96 9.60 -3.84
N ASP A 7 -0.47 8.59 -4.57
CA ASP A 7 -1.30 7.84 -5.53
C ASP A 7 -2.37 7.00 -4.82
N THR A 8 -3.49 6.77 -5.51
CA THR A 8 -4.53 5.84 -5.07
C THR A 8 -4.32 4.49 -5.75
N VAL A 9 -4.17 3.42 -4.97
CA VAL A 9 -3.90 2.08 -5.48
C VAL A 9 -4.95 1.10 -4.99
N ALA A 10 -5.19 0.05 -5.79
CA ALA A 10 -6.10 -1.04 -5.44
C ALA A 10 -5.30 -2.29 -5.03
N VAL A 11 -5.72 -2.93 -3.94
CA VAL A 11 -5.12 -4.18 -3.48
C VAL A 11 -5.68 -5.34 -4.30
N ILE A 12 -4.82 -6.05 -5.02
CA ILE A 12 -5.22 -7.17 -5.89
C ILE A 12 -5.17 -8.55 -5.19
N ALA A 13 -4.43 -8.66 -4.08
CA ALA A 13 -4.16 -9.93 -3.38
C ALA A 13 -3.94 -9.72 -1.88
N GLY A 14 -4.10 -10.80 -1.10
CA GLY A 14 -3.96 -10.80 0.37
C GLY A 14 -5.28 -10.61 1.12
N ALA A 15 -5.20 -10.43 2.44
CA ALA A 15 -6.37 -10.27 3.31
C ALA A 15 -7.20 -9.01 3.00
N ASP A 16 -6.56 -7.97 2.46
CA ASP A 16 -7.16 -6.68 2.12
C ASP A 16 -7.55 -6.56 0.63
N LYS A 17 -7.70 -7.68 -0.09
CA LYS A 17 -8.05 -7.69 -1.51
C LYS A 17 -9.33 -6.89 -1.79
N GLY A 18 -9.28 -6.03 -2.81
CA GLY A 18 -10.40 -5.19 -3.25
C GLY A 18 -10.45 -3.80 -2.61
N LYS A 19 -9.62 -3.52 -1.59
CA LYS A 19 -9.55 -2.18 -0.99
C LYS A 19 -8.79 -1.22 -1.91
N GLN A 20 -9.32 -0.01 -2.05
CA GLN A 20 -8.63 1.11 -2.71
C GLN A 20 -8.20 2.11 -1.63
N SER A 21 -6.94 2.50 -1.62
CA SER A 21 -6.40 3.39 -0.60
C SER A 21 -5.18 4.15 -1.09
N ARG A 22 -4.83 5.22 -0.38
CA ARG A 22 -3.75 6.13 -0.74
C ARG A 22 -2.40 5.63 -0.23
N VAL A 23 -1.37 5.82 -1.05
CA VAL A 23 0.02 5.51 -0.69
C VAL A 23 0.58 6.61 0.22
N ILE A 24 1.00 6.21 1.42
CA ILE A 24 1.55 7.12 2.44
C ILE A 24 3.06 7.29 2.29
N SER A 25 3.76 6.22 1.93
CA SER A 25 5.21 6.24 1.74
C SER A 25 5.65 5.13 0.79
N VAL A 26 6.79 5.34 0.13
CA VAL A 26 7.38 4.39 -0.81
C VAL A 26 8.83 4.15 -0.44
N SER A 27 9.14 2.94 0.02
CA SER A 27 10.51 2.48 0.27
C SER A 27 11.07 1.88 -1.01
N ARG A 28 11.84 2.68 -1.75
CA ARG A 28 12.47 2.26 -3.01
C ARG A 28 13.55 1.20 -2.82
N GLU A 29 14.25 1.24 -1.68
CA GLU A 29 15.32 0.30 -1.34
C GLU A 29 14.80 -1.14 -1.22
N THR A 30 13.62 -1.32 -0.60
CA THR A 30 13.01 -2.63 -0.40
C THR A 30 11.92 -2.95 -1.43
N GLY A 31 11.60 -2.01 -2.32
CA GLY A 31 10.49 -2.13 -3.28
C GLY A 31 9.11 -2.22 -2.63
N LYS A 32 8.91 -1.65 -1.43
CA LYS A 32 7.64 -1.70 -0.68
C LYS A 32 6.95 -0.34 -0.66
N ALA A 33 5.62 -0.35 -0.64
CA ALA A 33 4.81 0.84 -0.41
C ALA A 33 3.98 0.66 0.86
N LEU A 34 3.93 1.70 1.68
CA LEU A 34 3.01 1.79 2.79
C LEU A 34 1.71 2.40 2.27
N VAL A 35 0.60 1.70 2.44
CA VAL A 35 -0.73 2.10 1.98
C VAL A 35 -1.63 2.24 3.21
N GLU A 36 -2.43 3.30 3.23
CA GLU A 36 -3.33 3.56 4.34
C GLU A 36 -4.37 2.44 4.50
N ASN A 37 -4.73 2.10 5.75
CA ASN A 37 -5.79 1.13 6.06
C ASN A 37 -5.58 -0.30 5.50
N VAL A 38 -4.38 -0.64 5.05
CA VAL A 38 -4.01 -1.96 4.48
C VAL A 38 -2.90 -2.60 5.33
N ALA A 39 -2.91 -3.93 5.47
CA ALA A 39 -1.90 -4.72 6.20
C ALA A 39 -1.73 -4.29 7.68
N ARG A 40 -2.86 -4.04 8.37
CA ARG A 40 -2.87 -3.69 9.80
C ARG A 40 -2.48 -4.90 10.65
N VAL A 41 -1.63 -4.66 11.64
CA VAL A 41 -1.20 -5.67 12.62
C VAL A 41 -1.65 -5.21 14.00
N TYR A 42 -2.34 -6.08 14.73
CA TYR A 42 -2.74 -5.85 16.12
C TYR A 42 -1.70 -6.49 17.06
N LYS A 43 -1.48 -5.88 18.23
CA LYS A 43 -0.56 -6.40 19.25
C LYS A 43 -1.23 -7.49 20.09
#